data_AF-A0A662NYU1-F1
#
_entry.id   AF-A0A662NYU1-F1
#
_cell.length_a   1.000
_cell.length_b   1.000
_cell.length_c   1.000
_cell.angle_alpha   90.00
_cell.angle_beta   90.00
_cell.angle_gamma   90.00
#
_symmetry.space_group_name_H-M   'P 1'
#
loop_
_entity.id
_entity.type
_entity.pdbx_description
1 polymer ?
#
loop_
_entity_poly.entity_id
_entity_poly.type
_entity_poly.pdbx_seq_one_letter_code
_entity_poly.pdbx_strand_id
1 'polypeptide(L)'
;MRVGVGSLNPVKIDAVRRAFLRAFPKREVSIYPKRVKYKDQPIGFDEIISGATKRARESLMDFGVGIEAGIVVIHGFKLCLEICVILDKEGKTGIGMSPAFQYDLKSTELGKEMEERSGILGIGEKGGTVNYLTRGLVDRREFSEKSVLMALIPWLNI
;
A
#
# COMPACT_ATOMS: atom_id res chain seq x y z
N MET A 1 -17.38 -11.94 -0.97
CA MET A 1 -17.09 -10.56 -0.53
C MET A 1 -16.51 -9.79 -1.69
N ARG A 2 -17.04 -8.60 -1.96
CA ARG A 2 -16.54 -7.71 -3.00
C ARG A 2 -15.60 -6.68 -2.38
N VAL A 3 -14.34 -6.72 -2.79
CA VAL A 3 -13.28 -5.86 -2.27
C VAL A 3 -12.87 -4.87 -3.35
N GLY A 4 -13.21 -3.60 -3.17
CA GLY A 4 -12.72 -2.54 -4.04
C GLY A 4 -11.31 -2.11 -3.65
N VAL A 5 -10.47 -1.85 -4.64
CA VAL A 5 -9.08 -1.42 -4.45
C VAL A 5 -8.87 -0.09 -5.14
N GLY A 6 -8.56 0.97 -4.39
CA GLY A 6 -8.35 2.32 -4.91
C GLY A 6 -7.02 2.52 -5.65
N SER A 7 -6.64 1.56 -6.49
CA SER A 7 -5.45 1.61 -7.33
C SER A 7 -5.62 0.72 -8.57
N LEU A 8 -4.92 1.05 -9.65
CA LEU A 8 -4.71 0.17 -10.80
C LEU A 8 -3.32 -0.47 -10.81
N ASN A 9 -2.48 -0.21 -9.79
CA ASN A 9 -1.15 -0.81 -9.70
C ASN A 9 -1.30 -2.33 -9.43
N PRO A 10 -0.76 -3.19 -10.31
CA PRO A 10 -0.91 -4.64 -10.19
C PRO A 10 -0.34 -5.20 -8.89
N VAL A 11 0.72 -4.61 -8.34
CA VAL A 11 1.33 -5.00 -7.06
C VAL A 11 0.35 -4.77 -5.90
N LYS A 12 -0.30 -3.60 -5.87
CA LYS A 12 -1.29 -3.26 -4.81
C LYS A 12 -2.52 -4.15 -4.93
N ILE A 13 -2.99 -4.41 -6.15
CA ILE A 13 -4.14 -5.30 -6.41
C ILE A 13 -3.83 -6.73 -5.93
N ASP A 14 -2.64 -7.25 -6.26
CA ASP A 14 -2.24 -8.59 -5.86
C ASP A 14 -2.05 -8.70 -4.34
N ALA A 15 -1.45 -7.70 -3.71
CA ALA A 15 -1.30 -7.64 -2.25
C ALA A 15 -2.65 -7.72 -1.52
N VAL A 16 -3.66 -6.97 -1.99
CA VAL A 16 -5.01 -7.04 -1.41
C VAL A 16 -5.62 -8.43 -1.64
N ARG A 17 -5.52 -8.97 -2.87
CA ARG A 17 -6.03 -10.31 -3.18
C ARG A 17 -5.46 -11.37 -2.24
N ARG A 18 -4.13 -11.41 -2.10
CA ARG A 18 -3.42 -12.38 -1.26
C ARG A 18 -3.81 -12.24 0.20
N ALA A 19 -3.80 -11.01 0.74
CA ALA A 19 -4.14 -10.76 2.12
C ALA A 19 -5.58 -11.19 2.46
N PHE A 20 -6.56 -10.84 1.61
CA PHE A 20 -7.96 -11.20 1.84
C PHE A 20 -8.21 -12.71 1.72
N LEU A 21 -7.60 -13.39 0.73
CA LEU A 21 -7.73 -14.85 0.61
C LEU A 21 -7.09 -15.58 1.79
N ARG A 22 -5.98 -15.08 2.32
CA ARG A 22 -5.34 -15.63 3.53
C ARG A 22 -6.15 -15.37 4.80
N ALA A 23 -6.69 -14.17 4.94
CA ALA A 23 -7.50 -13.76 6.09
C ALA A 23 -8.85 -14.49 6.14
N PHE A 24 -9.45 -14.77 4.98
CA PHE A 24 -10.79 -15.34 4.87
C PHE A 24 -10.81 -16.57 3.94
N PRO A 25 -10.08 -17.65 4.27
CA PRO A 25 -9.84 -18.78 3.35
C PRO A 25 -11.10 -19.54 2.94
N LYS A 26 -12.20 -19.41 3.70
CA LYS A 26 -13.49 -20.06 3.42
C LYS A 26 -14.50 -19.14 2.73
N ARG A 27 -14.12 -17.92 2.37
CA ARG A 27 -15.01 -16.93 1.74
C ARG A 27 -14.58 -16.72 0.30
N GLU A 28 -15.56 -16.59 -0.59
CA GLU A 28 -15.30 -16.13 -1.96
C GLU A 28 -14.85 -14.66 -1.91
N VAL A 29 -13.72 -14.33 -2.53
CA VAL A 29 -13.15 -12.97 -2.57
C VAL A 29 -13.02 -12.52 -4.01
N SER A 30 -13.70 -11.43 -4.36
CA SER A 30 -13.65 -10.81 -5.70
C SER A 30 -13.06 -9.41 -5.60
N ILE A 31 -12.00 -9.14 -6.37
CA ILE A 31 -11.24 -7.88 -6.34
C ILE A 31 -11.69 -6.95 -7.47
N TYR A 32 -11.99 -5.70 -7.13
CA TYR A 32 -12.45 -4.67 -8.08
C TYR A 32 -11.53 -3.45 -8.03
N PRO A 33 -10.51 -3.39 -8.91
CA PRO A 33 -9.64 -2.23 -9.02
C PRO A 33 -10.40 -0.99 -9.50
N LYS A 34 -10.12 0.17 -8.90
CA LYS A 34 -10.64 1.47 -9.30
C LYS A 34 -9.52 2.48 -9.32
N ARG A 35 -9.40 3.23 -10.42
CA ARG A 35 -8.45 4.35 -10.49
C ARG A 35 -8.90 5.45 -9.54
N VAL A 36 -8.09 5.71 -8.51
CA VAL A 36 -8.22 6.86 -7.62
C VAL A 36 -6.92 7.63 -7.70
N LYS A 37 -6.98 8.91 -8.06
CA LYS A 37 -5.81 9.81 -8.05
C LYS A 37 -5.66 10.48 -6.69
N TYR A 38 -4.42 10.65 -6.26
CA TYR A 38 -3.99 11.42 -5.09
C TYR A 38 -2.63 12.07 -5.39
N LYS A 39 -1.99 12.71 -4.41
CA LYS A 39 -0.64 13.27 -4.51
C LYS A 39 0.39 12.20 -4.89
N ASP A 40 1.38 12.57 -5.71
CA ASP A 40 2.39 11.63 -6.22
C ASP A 40 3.42 11.20 -5.16
N GLN A 41 3.73 12.06 -4.19
CA GLN A 41 4.65 11.75 -3.08
C GLN A 41 4.16 12.37 -1.76
N PRO A 42 3.26 11.69 -1.02
CA PRO A 42 2.83 12.14 0.29
C PRO A 42 3.98 12.14 1.32
N ILE A 43 4.06 13.19 2.13
CA ILE A 43 5.07 13.34 3.19
C ILE A 43 4.38 13.48 4.55
N GLY A 44 4.80 12.66 5.51
CA GLY A 44 4.22 12.61 6.85
C GLY A 44 3.01 11.70 6.93
N PHE A 45 2.72 11.20 8.14
CA PHE A 45 1.62 10.26 8.36
C PHE A 45 0.27 10.80 7.90
N ASP A 46 -0.04 12.06 8.18
CA ASP A 46 -1.35 12.64 7.86
C ASP A 46 -1.66 12.61 6.36
N GLU A 47 -0.70 12.96 5.50
CA GLU A 47 -0.92 12.94 4.05
C GLU A 47 -1.05 11.51 3.53
N ILE A 48 -0.24 10.58 4.04
CA ILE A 48 -0.27 9.18 3.61
C ILE A 48 -1.62 8.53 4.03
N ILE A 49 -2.06 8.76 5.27
CA ILE A 49 -3.35 8.27 5.78
C ILE A 49 -4.50 8.91 5.01
N SER A 50 -4.44 10.20 4.73
CA SER A 50 -5.46 10.91 3.94
C SER A 50 -5.59 10.33 2.52
N GLY A 51 -4.47 10.06 1.86
CA GLY A 51 -4.43 9.39 0.55
C GLY A 51 -5.01 7.98 0.59
N ALA A 52 -4.56 7.15 1.54
CA ALA A 52 -5.07 5.79 1.73
C ALA A 52 -6.58 5.78 2.03
N THR A 53 -7.05 6.68 2.90
CA THR A 53 -8.47 6.80 3.26
C THR A 53 -9.31 7.22 2.06
N LYS A 54 -8.86 8.21 1.26
CA LYS A 54 -9.55 8.62 0.03
C LYS A 54 -9.69 7.45 -0.94
N ARG A 55 -8.60 6.70 -1.16
CA ARG A 55 -8.60 5.50 -2.01
C ARG A 55 -9.57 4.43 -1.52
N ALA A 56 -9.57 4.14 -0.22
CA ALA A 56 -10.48 3.17 0.39
C ALA A 56 -11.94 3.60 0.20
N ARG A 57 -12.27 4.86 0.52
CA ARG A 57 -13.63 5.39 0.43
C ARG A 57 -14.16 5.41 -1.00
N GLU A 58 -13.36 5.91 -1.95
CA GLU A 58 -13.80 6.01 -3.34
C GLU A 58 -13.95 4.64 -4.03
N SER A 59 -13.28 3.60 -3.52
CA SER A 59 -13.40 2.23 -4.03
C SER A 59 -14.35 1.34 -3.24
N LEU A 60 -15.03 1.87 -2.21
CA LEU A 60 -15.84 1.07 -1.29
C LEU A 60 -16.88 0.19 -2.00
N MET A 61 -16.88 -1.10 -1.65
CA MET A 61 -17.89 -2.10 -1.99
C MET A 61 -18.42 -2.76 -0.69
N ASP A 62 -18.26 -4.09 -0.50
CA ASP A 62 -18.38 -4.65 0.85
C ASP A 62 -17.18 -4.21 1.70
N PHE A 63 -16.01 -4.16 1.06
CA PHE A 63 -14.78 -3.57 1.57
C PHE A 63 -14.22 -2.58 0.55
N GLY A 64 -13.63 -1.49 1.04
CA GLY A 64 -12.83 -0.54 0.27
C GLY A 64 -11.42 -0.50 0.83
N VAL A 65 -10.42 -0.67 -0.04
CA VAL A 65 -9.02 -0.77 0.36
C VAL A 65 -8.18 0.30 -0.35
N GLY A 66 -7.45 1.08 0.44
CA GLY A 66 -6.53 2.08 -0.05
C GLY A 66 -5.14 1.86 0.52
N ILE A 67 -4.15 1.70 -0.36
CA ILE A 67 -2.73 1.60 0.00
C ILE A 67 -2.02 2.83 -0.56
N GLU A 68 -1.38 3.60 0.29
CA GLU A 68 -0.59 4.78 -0.10
C GLU A 68 0.85 4.63 0.38
N ALA A 69 1.80 4.85 -0.53
CA ALA A 69 3.21 4.88 -0.20
C ALA A 69 3.59 6.32 0.13
N GLY A 70 4.52 6.51 1.06
CA GLY A 70 5.04 7.84 1.33
C GLY A 70 6.31 7.83 2.16
N ILE A 71 6.71 9.01 2.58
CA ILE A 71 7.92 9.24 3.37
C ILE A 71 7.53 9.83 4.72
N VAL A 72 8.10 9.30 5.80
CA VAL A 72 8.01 9.88 7.14
C VAL A 72 9.40 10.22 7.64
N VAL A 73 9.52 11.25 8.49
CA VAL A 73 10.79 11.62 9.11
C VAL A 73 10.73 11.25 10.59
N ILE A 74 11.63 10.39 11.03
CA ILE A 74 11.74 9.93 12.42
C ILE A 74 13.17 10.17 12.88
N HIS A 75 13.36 11.01 13.90
CA HIS A 75 14.69 11.38 14.42
C HIS A 75 15.69 11.85 13.32
N GLY A 76 15.20 12.59 12.32
CA GLY A 76 16.01 13.06 11.20
C GLY A 76 16.22 12.03 10.07
N PHE A 77 15.87 10.76 10.29
CA PHE A 77 15.90 9.74 9.25
C PHE A 77 14.63 9.77 8.41
N LYS A 78 14.80 9.87 7.09
CA LYS A 78 13.70 9.67 6.14
C LYS A 78 13.45 8.19 5.95
N LEU A 79 12.24 7.74 6.24
CA LEU A 79 11.81 6.37 6.07
C LEU A 79 10.69 6.29 5.03
N CYS A 80 10.78 5.33 4.13
CA CYS A 80 9.70 4.99 3.21
C CYS A 80 8.88 3.83 3.77
N LEU A 81 7.54 3.94 3.67
CA LEU A 81 6.59 2.88 4.01
C LEU A 81 5.31 3.00 3.20
N GLU A 82 4.44 2.00 3.33
CA GLU A 82 3.07 2.00 2.83
C GLU A 82 2.08 1.93 4.00
N ILE A 83 1.03 2.75 3.96
CA ILE A 83 -0.11 2.66 4.87
C ILE A 83 -1.31 2.15 4.10
N CYS A 84 -1.96 1.13 4.66
CA CYS A 84 -3.21 0.57 4.19
C CYS A 84 -4.34 1.02 5.12
N VAL A 85 -5.42 1.53 4.52
CA VAL A 85 -6.71 1.76 5.18
C VAL A 85 -7.75 0.85 4.54
N ILE A 86 -8.50 0.15 5.38
CA ILE A 86 -9.62 -0.70 4.99
C ILE A 86 -10.87 -0.16 5.65
N LEU A 87 -11.93 -0.01 4.85
CA LEU A 87 -13.27 0.36 5.29
C LEU A 87 -14.21 -0.78 4.89
N ASP A 88 -15.11 -1.20 5.77
CA ASP A 88 -16.26 -2.00 5.35
C ASP A 88 -17.52 -1.14 5.20
N LYS A 89 -18.55 -1.73 4.58
CA LYS A 89 -19.83 -1.04 4.35
C LYS A 89 -20.60 -0.69 5.63
N GLU A 90 -20.23 -1.27 6.78
CA GLU A 90 -20.84 -1.01 8.09
C GLU A 90 -20.12 0.12 8.83
N GLY A 91 -19.06 0.68 8.24
CA GLY A 91 -18.29 1.80 8.79
C GLY A 91 -17.12 1.38 9.67
N LYS A 92 -16.86 0.07 9.80
CA LYS A 92 -15.67 -0.40 10.52
C LYS A 92 -14.43 -0.05 9.72
N THR A 93 -13.41 0.44 10.43
CA THR A 93 -12.16 0.89 9.84
C THR A 93 -11.00 0.13 10.45
N GLY A 94 -10.05 -0.27 9.60
CA GLY A 94 -8.77 -0.82 10.00
C GLY A 94 -7.63 -0.09 9.31
N ILE A 95 -6.54 0.10 10.03
CA ILE A 95 -5.33 0.73 9.54
C ILE A 95 -4.14 -0.17 9.83
N GLY A 96 -3.24 -0.27 8.87
CA GLY A 96 -2.02 -1.07 8.98
C GLY A 96 -0.91 -0.45 8.15
N MET A 97 0.33 -0.71 8.54
CA MET A 97 1.50 -0.24 7.81
C MET A 97 2.40 -1.41 7.44
N SER A 98 3.10 -1.27 6.33
CA SER A 98 4.24 -2.14 6.00
C SER A 98 5.38 -1.88 7.00
N PRO A 99 6.43 -2.72 7.01
CA PRO A 99 7.72 -2.30 7.53
C PRO A 99 8.17 -0.99 6.88
N ALA A 100 9.03 -0.24 7.55
CA ALA A 100 9.64 0.97 7.00
C ALA A 100 11.12 0.70 6.69
N PHE A 101 11.66 1.40 5.69
CA PHE A 101 13.09 1.33 5.37
C PHE A 101 13.66 2.74 5.15
N GLN A 102 14.92 2.94 5.55
CA GLN A 102 15.58 4.22 5.36
C GLN A 102 15.76 4.52 3.87
N TYR A 103 15.44 5.76 3.51
CA TYR A 103 15.59 6.29 2.17
C TYR A 103 16.36 7.60 2.24
N ASP A 104 17.60 7.60 1.74
CA ASP A 104 18.53 8.72 1.95
C ASP A 104 18.98 9.38 0.64
N LEU A 105 18.04 9.52 -0.29
CA LEU A 105 18.34 10.12 -1.58
C LEU A 105 17.93 11.60 -1.65
N LYS A 106 18.66 12.37 -2.46
CA LYS A 106 18.56 13.83 -2.52
C LYS A 106 17.27 14.30 -3.21
N SER A 107 16.59 13.47 -4.00
CA SER A 107 15.38 13.88 -4.69
C SER A 107 14.15 13.88 -3.79
N THR A 108 13.19 14.70 -4.19
CA THR A 108 11.84 14.78 -3.61
C THR A 108 10.89 13.73 -4.19
N GLU A 109 11.30 12.96 -5.21
CA GLU A 109 10.45 11.98 -5.89
C GLU A 109 11.12 10.61 -5.95
N LEU A 110 10.73 9.73 -5.02
CA LEU A 110 11.25 8.38 -4.87
C LEU A 110 11.18 7.56 -6.17
N GLY A 111 10.07 7.70 -6.90
CA GLY A 111 9.84 6.97 -8.14
C GLY A 111 10.87 7.30 -9.20
N LYS A 112 10.97 8.57 -9.60
CA LYS A 112 11.85 9.02 -10.69
C LYS A 112 13.31 8.76 -10.39
N GLU A 113 13.77 9.07 -9.17
CA GLU A 113 15.16 8.82 -8.82
C GLU A 113 15.51 7.33 -8.83
N MET A 114 14.57 6.46 -8.46
CA MET A 114 14.80 5.02 -8.54
C MET A 114 14.77 4.51 -9.97
N GLU A 115 13.98 5.09 -10.87
CA GLU A 115 14.05 4.78 -12.31
C GLU A 115 15.40 5.18 -12.89
N GLU A 116 15.90 6.38 -12.60
CA GLU A 116 17.21 6.86 -13.03
C GLU A 116 18.35 5.97 -12.52
N ARG A 117 18.32 5.59 -11.24
CA ARG A 117 19.37 4.78 -10.61
C ARG A 117 19.36 3.32 -11.04
N SER A 118 18.18 2.74 -11.25
CA SER A 118 18.04 1.33 -11.60
C SER A 118 18.06 1.08 -13.11
N GLY A 119 17.78 2.10 -13.92
CA GLY A 119 17.47 1.96 -15.35
C GLY A 119 16.12 1.30 -15.63
N ILE A 120 15.29 1.05 -14.61
CA ILE A 120 14.01 0.34 -14.74
C ILE A 120 12.87 1.36 -14.79
N LEU A 121 12.37 1.66 -15.99
CA LEU A 121 11.16 2.46 -16.16
C LEU A 121 9.97 1.79 -15.45
N GLY A 122 9.24 2.53 -14.62
CA GLY A 122 8.12 2.03 -13.84
C GLY A 122 8.57 1.07 -12.74
N ILE A 123 9.73 1.29 -12.10
CA ILE A 123 10.19 0.46 -10.99
C ILE A 123 9.10 0.32 -9.91
N GLY A 124 8.29 1.38 -9.74
CA GLY A 124 7.05 1.44 -8.97
C GLY A 124 6.06 0.27 -9.17
N GLU A 125 6.07 -0.36 -10.32
CA GLU A 125 5.07 -1.36 -10.75
C GLU A 125 5.68 -2.73 -11.05
N LYS A 126 7.01 -2.84 -11.20
CA LYS A 126 7.71 -4.07 -11.61
C LYS A 126 8.40 -4.84 -10.49
N GLY A 127 8.78 -4.16 -9.40
CA GLY A 127 9.48 -4.78 -8.26
C GLY A 127 9.76 -3.79 -7.13
N GLY A 128 9.89 -2.51 -7.46
CA GLY A 128 9.91 -1.38 -6.54
C GLY A 128 11.20 -1.14 -5.81
N THR A 129 11.22 0.02 -5.17
CA THR A 129 12.37 0.55 -4.46
C THR A 129 12.87 -0.39 -3.37
N VAL A 130 11.96 -0.99 -2.58
CA VAL A 130 12.35 -1.91 -1.51
C VAL A 130 13.06 -3.16 -2.04
N ASN A 131 12.56 -3.75 -3.13
CA ASN A 131 13.18 -4.92 -3.74
C ASN A 131 14.58 -4.58 -4.29
N TYR A 132 14.69 -3.45 -4.99
CA TYR A 132 15.96 -3.00 -5.54
C TYR A 132 17.00 -2.70 -4.46
N LEU A 133 16.63 -1.89 -3.44
CA LEU A 133 17.55 -1.48 -2.38
C LEU A 133 17.99 -2.66 -1.51
N THR A 134 17.12 -3.67 -1.36
CA THR A 134 17.45 -4.90 -0.63
C THR A 134 18.09 -5.97 -1.50
N ARG A 135 18.43 -5.68 -2.77
CA ARG A 135 19.02 -6.62 -3.74
C ARG A 135 18.20 -7.91 -3.89
N GLY A 136 16.89 -7.76 -3.93
CA GLY A 136 15.95 -8.86 -4.13
C GLY A 136 15.53 -9.60 -2.86
N LEU A 137 16.10 -9.26 -1.68
CA LEU A 137 15.79 -9.96 -0.43
C LEU A 137 14.37 -9.70 0.08
N VAL A 138 13.77 -8.57 -0.28
CA VAL A 138 12.37 -8.25 0.06
C VAL A 138 11.52 -8.18 -1.20
N ASP A 139 10.48 -9.01 -1.27
CA ASP A 139 9.48 -8.93 -2.32
C ASP A 139 8.49 -7.79 -2.03
N ARG A 140 8.21 -6.94 -3.03
CA ARG A 140 7.30 -5.81 -2.84
C ARG A 140 5.85 -6.22 -2.67
N ARG A 141 5.39 -7.31 -3.28
CA ARG A 141 4.02 -7.78 -3.06
C ARG A 141 3.86 -8.20 -1.62
N GLU A 142 4.85 -8.91 -1.06
CA GLU A 142 4.88 -9.25 0.37
C GLU A 142 4.91 -7.99 1.25
N PHE A 143 5.68 -6.97 0.86
CA PHE A 143 5.74 -5.70 1.57
C PHE A 143 4.38 -5.00 1.65
N SER A 144 3.69 -4.86 0.52
CA SER A 144 2.33 -4.30 0.48
C SER A 144 1.33 -5.20 1.20
N GLU A 145 1.43 -6.52 1.02
CA GLU A 145 0.54 -7.52 1.64
C GLU A 145 0.59 -7.44 3.17
N LYS A 146 1.78 -7.22 3.76
CA LYS A 146 1.93 -6.99 5.21
C LYS A 146 1.08 -5.83 5.69
N SER A 147 1.07 -4.69 4.98
CA SER A 147 0.25 -3.54 5.36
C SER A 147 -1.25 -3.87 5.38
N VAL A 148 -1.72 -4.68 4.43
CA VAL A 148 -3.13 -5.10 4.33
C VAL A 148 -3.48 -6.07 5.45
N LEU A 149 -2.61 -7.06 5.74
CA LEU A 149 -2.82 -8.00 6.84
C LEU A 149 -2.89 -7.29 8.19
N MET A 150 -2.04 -6.29 8.44
CA MET A 150 -2.11 -5.48 9.65
C MET A 150 -3.42 -4.68 9.71
N ALA A 151 -3.86 -4.12 8.59
CA ALA A 151 -5.13 -3.39 8.52
C ALA A 151 -6.34 -4.31 8.73
N LEU A 152 -6.24 -5.62 8.45
CA LEU A 152 -7.33 -6.59 8.61
C LEU A 152 -7.52 -7.09 10.05
N ILE A 153 -6.60 -6.81 10.97
CA ILE A 153 -6.66 -7.25 12.38
C ILE A 153 -8.04 -7.02 13.04
N PRO A 154 -8.73 -5.87 12.84
CA PRO A 154 -10.06 -5.67 13.43
C PRO A 154 -11.12 -6.71 13.01
N TRP A 155 -11.00 -7.33 11.83
CA TRP A 155 -11.94 -8.35 11.35
C TRP A 155 -11.50 -9.79 11.67
N LEU A 156 -10.27 -9.99 12.12
CA LEU A 156 -9.74 -11.32 12.45
C LEU A 156 -10.01 -11.74 13.91
N ASN A 157 -10.36 -10.79 14.77
CA ASN A 157 -10.53 -11.00 16.21
C ASN A 157 -11.95 -10.67 16.66
N ILE A 158 -12.94 -11.26 15.98
CA ILE A 158 -14.38 -11.12 16.29
C ILE A 158 -14.84 -12.32 17.11
#